data_AF-A0AAN6QUX2-F1
#
_entry.id   AF-A0AAN6QUX2-F1
#
_cell.length_a   1.000
_cell.length_b   1.000
_cell.length_c   1.000
_cell.angle_alpha   90.00
_cell.angle_beta   90.00
_cell.angle_gamma   90.00
#
_symmetry.space_group_name_H-M   'P 1'
#
loop_
_entity.id
_entity.type
_entity.pdbx_description
1 polymer ?
#
loop_
_entity_poly.entity_id
_entity_poly.type
_entity_poly.pdbx_seq_one_letter_code
_entity_poly.pdbx_strand_id
1 'polypeptide(L)'
;MSRNKRAKPQPTTFVSREARTPRLPPEPILQPAATRPPTLSHVTETLIQRHKVRESCEAEQLFRRGRYQECAQKCREILEGEASEAIEARAHFYLSTLVVGSRSAVERAYHAKMAVEAWEAVVERTGVSWFPVDEARRQLGIVRRHCEETVAFAGDEAELVAEGGGVDGLSS
;
A
#
# COMPACT_ATOMS: atom_id res chain seq x y z
N MET A 1 82.42 44.86 -26.83
CA MET A 1 81.82 44.43 -28.11
C MET A 1 82.82 43.59 -28.90
N SER A 2 82.31 42.56 -29.58
CA SER A 2 82.91 41.74 -30.64
C SER A 2 84.13 40.86 -30.36
N ARG A 3 83.91 39.53 -30.30
CA ARG A 3 84.75 38.53 -30.97
C ARG A 3 83.90 37.35 -31.47
N ASN A 4 84.01 37.10 -32.77
CA ASN A 4 83.53 35.94 -33.52
C ASN A 4 83.94 34.60 -32.87
N LYS A 5 83.18 33.52 -33.13
CA LYS A 5 83.72 32.24 -33.63
C LYS A 5 82.61 31.26 -34.04
N ARG A 6 82.73 30.79 -35.29
CA ARG A 6 81.98 29.72 -35.97
C ARG A 6 82.34 28.36 -35.35
N ALA A 7 81.38 27.47 -35.15
CA ALA A 7 81.62 26.06 -34.82
C ALA A 7 80.87 25.12 -35.77
N LYS A 8 81.52 23.99 -36.09
CA LYS A 8 81.26 22.99 -37.15
C LYS A 8 80.21 21.93 -36.73
N PRO A 9 79.68 21.11 -37.67
CA PRO A 9 78.52 20.24 -37.44
C PRO A 9 78.83 18.75 -37.16
N GLN A 10 77.75 18.01 -36.83
CA GLN A 10 77.52 16.53 -36.82
C GLN A 10 77.93 15.77 -35.54
N PRO A 11 77.27 14.63 -35.16
CA PRO A 11 76.70 13.59 -36.03
C PRO A 11 75.31 12.99 -35.66
N THR A 12 74.76 12.29 -36.65
CA THR A 12 73.57 11.44 -36.60
C THR A 12 73.83 10.12 -35.89
N THR A 13 72.92 9.69 -35.02
CA THR A 13 72.81 8.30 -34.57
C THR A 13 71.41 7.77 -34.81
N PHE A 14 71.39 6.71 -35.62
CA PHE A 14 70.29 5.79 -35.85
C PHE A 14 69.88 5.13 -34.52
N VAL A 15 68.59 5.11 -34.18
CA VAL A 15 68.08 4.30 -33.07
C VAL A 15 67.09 3.28 -33.63
N SER A 16 67.33 2.04 -33.22
CA SER A 16 66.72 0.80 -33.66
C SER A 16 65.22 0.68 -33.37
N ARG A 17 64.56 -0.08 -34.25
CA ARG A 17 63.15 -0.46 -34.19
C ARG A 17 62.93 -1.52 -33.10
N GLU A 18 62.32 -1.14 -31.98
CA GLU A 18 61.84 -2.09 -30.98
C GLU A 18 60.42 -2.60 -31.29
N ALA A 19 60.22 -3.89 -31.04
CA ALA A 19 59.05 -4.68 -31.39
C ALA A 19 57.81 -4.28 -30.58
N ARG A 20 56.70 -3.95 -31.26
CA ARG A 20 55.38 -3.82 -30.62
C ARG A 20 54.83 -5.20 -30.28
N THR A 21 54.65 -5.47 -29.00
CA THR A 21 53.83 -6.57 -28.47
C THR A 21 52.39 -6.48 -29.05
N PRO A 22 51.76 -7.62 -29.43
CA PRO A 22 50.38 -7.61 -29.90
C PRO A 22 49.45 -7.23 -28.74
N ARG A 23 48.68 -6.15 -28.89
CA ARG A 23 47.60 -5.81 -27.96
C ARG A 23 46.47 -6.81 -28.15
N LEU A 24 46.17 -7.60 -27.12
CA LEU A 24 44.93 -8.38 -27.05
C LEU A 24 43.72 -7.43 -27.13
N PRO A 25 42.61 -7.84 -27.78
CA PRO A 25 41.40 -7.03 -27.82
C PRO A 25 40.83 -6.86 -26.40
N PRO A 26 40.25 -5.69 -26.07
CA PRO A 26 39.62 -5.49 -24.78
C PRO A 26 38.45 -6.47 -24.61
N GLU A 27 38.35 -7.07 -23.42
CA GLU A 27 37.21 -7.93 -23.10
C GLU A 27 35.90 -7.15 -23.28
N PRO A 28 34.84 -7.81 -23.81
CA PRO A 28 33.55 -7.16 -23.96
C PRO A 28 33.02 -6.79 -22.57
N ILE A 29 32.94 -5.49 -22.30
CA ILE A 29 32.26 -4.96 -21.12
C ILE A 29 30.83 -5.47 -21.21
N LEU A 30 30.47 -6.41 -20.33
CA LEU A 30 29.08 -6.82 -20.13
C LEU A 30 28.30 -5.59 -19.69
N GLN A 31 27.62 -4.95 -20.63
CA GLN A 31 26.68 -3.88 -20.31
C GLN A 31 25.63 -4.47 -19.37
N PRO A 32 25.37 -3.88 -18.19
CA PRO A 32 24.21 -4.26 -17.39
C PRO A 32 22.99 -4.18 -18.30
N ALA A 33 22.19 -5.24 -18.35
CA ALA A 33 20.96 -5.25 -19.12
C ALA A 33 20.18 -3.98 -18.77
N ALA A 34 20.02 -3.09 -19.74
CA ALA A 34 19.27 -1.86 -19.55
C ALA A 34 17.86 -2.26 -19.13
N THR A 35 17.57 -2.17 -17.83
CA THR A 35 16.24 -2.39 -17.29
C THR A 35 15.38 -1.30 -17.92
N ARG A 36 14.56 -1.70 -18.90
CA ARG A 36 13.61 -0.78 -19.53
C ARG A 36 12.79 -0.14 -18.42
N PRO A 37 12.58 1.19 -18.46
CA PRO A 37 11.73 1.84 -17.49
C PRO A 37 10.34 1.17 -17.54
N PRO A 38 9.72 0.92 -16.38
CA PRO A 38 8.44 0.25 -16.33
C PRO A 38 7.40 1.04 -17.12
N THR A 39 6.58 0.34 -17.90
CA THR A 39 5.48 0.96 -18.63
C THR A 39 4.40 1.44 -17.65
N LEU A 40 3.61 2.44 -18.04
CA LEU A 40 2.48 2.91 -17.21
C LEU A 40 1.51 1.79 -16.84
N SER A 41 1.29 0.82 -17.74
CA SER A 41 0.48 -0.37 -17.48
C SER A 41 1.04 -1.22 -16.35
N HIS A 42 2.36 -1.44 -16.34
CA HIS A 42 3.02 -2.21 -15.30
C HIS A 42 2.95 -1.49 -13.95
N VAL A 43 3.21 -0.19 -13.91
CA VAL A 43 3.08 0.62 -12.69
C VAL A 43 1.63 0.57 -12.15
N THR A 44 0.64 0.69 -13.04
CA THR A 44 -0.77 0.65 -12.67
C THR A 44 -1.16 -0.72 -12.10
N GLU A 45 -0.73 -1.81 -12.74
CA GLU A 45 -1.02 -3.16 -12.25
C GLU A 45 -0.36 -3.44 -10.89
N THR A 46 0.89 -2.99 -10.70
CA THR A 46 1.57 -3.08 -9.41
C THR A 46 0.85 -2.30 -8.32
N LEU A 47 0.34 -1.10 -8.61
CA LEU A 47 -0.45 -0.31 -7.66
C LEU A 47 -1.80 -0.96 -7.35
N ILE A 48 -2.48 -1.51 -8.36
CA ILE A 48 -3.76 -2.24 -8.20
C ILE A 48 -3.59 -3.44 -7.27
N GLN A 49 -2.53 -4.22 -7.48
CA GLN A 49 -2.22 -5.38 -6.64
C GLN A 49 -1.80 -4.94 -5.24
N ARG A 50 -0.89 -3.98 -5.15
CA ARG A 50 -0.39 -3.49 -3.86
C ARG A 50 -1.54 -2.98 -2.99
N HIS A 51 -2.42 -2.16 -3.52
CA HIS A 51 -3.49 -1.54 -2.74
C HIS A 51 -4.75 -2.41 -2.60
N LYS A 52 -4.72 -3.67 -3.05
CA LYS A 52 -5.83 -4.62 -2.98
C LYS A 52 -7.13 -4.16 -3.66
N VAL A 53 -7.01 -3.46 -4.79
CA VAL A 53 -8.17 -2.92 -5.51
C VAL A 53 -9.06 -4.02 -6.07
N ARG A 54 -8.46 -5.12 -6.57
CA ARG A 54 -9.23 -6.24 -7.14
C ARG A 54 -10.04 -6.96 -6.06
N GLU A 55 -9.43 -7.18 -4.91
CA GLU A 55 -10.00 -7.81 -3.73
C GLU A 55 -11.15 -6.97 -3.17
N SER A 56 -10.98 -5.64 -3.11
CA SER A 56 -12.05 -4.72 -2.71
C SER A 56 -13.25 -4.79 -3.66
N CYS A 57 -13.00 -4.79 -4.98
CA CYS A 57 -14.05 -4.96 -5.98
C CYS A 57 -14.75 -6.32 -5.87
N GLU A 58 -14.00 -7.39 -5.58
CA GLU A 58 -14.56 -8.73 -5.37
C GLU A 58 -15.46 -8.77 -4.13
N ALA A 59 -15.01 -8.19 -3.00
CA ALA A 59 -15.82 -8.08 -1.77
C ALA A 59 -17.15 -7.34 -2.04
N GLU A 60 -17.10 -6.22 -2.76
CA GLU A 60 -18.30 -5.47 -3.14
C GLU A 60 -19.26 -6.29 -4.03
N GLN A 61 -18.74 -7.09 -4.96
CA GLN A 61 -19.56 -7.98 -5.77
C GLN A 61 -20.20 -9.09 -4.93
N LEU A 62 -19.46 -9.69 -4.00
CA LEU A 62 -19.98 -10.70 -3.07
C LEU A 62 -21.10 -10.12 -2.20
N PHE A 63 -20.91 -8.90 -1.68
CA PHE A 63 -21.94 -8.18 -0.94
C PHE A 63 -23.22 -7.97 -1.76
N ARG A 64 -23.08 -7.44 -2.99
CA ARG A 64 -24.21 -7.19 -3.90
C ARG A 64 -24.98 -8.46 -4.28
N ARG A 65 -24.29 -9.61 -4.33
CA ARG A 65 -24.89 -10.92 -4.62
C ARG A 65 -25.46 -11.62 -3.39
N GLY A 66 -25.40 -10.99 -2.21
CA GLY A 66 -25.87 -11.59 -0.96
C GLY A 66 -24.97 -12.71 -0.41
N ARG A 67 -23.75 -12.88 -0.95
CA ARG A 67 -22.78 -13.88 -0.49
C ARG A 67 -22.00 -13.32 0.70
N TYR A 68 -22.70 -13.04 1.80
CA TYR A 68 -22.16 -12.26 2.92
C TYR A 68 -21.02 -12.95 3.68
N GLN A 69 -21.06 -14.28 3.82
CA GLN A 69 -19.97 -15.01 4.48
C GLN A 69 -18.65 -14.90 3.70
N GLU A 70 -18.72 -14.98 2.38
CA GLU A 70 -17.55 -14.83 1.51
C GLU A 70 -17.09 -13.37 1.46
N CYS A 71 -18.03 -12.43 1.49
CA CYS A 71 -17.71 -11.00 1.65
C CYS A 71 -16.93 -10.77 2.96
N ALA A 72 -17.38 -11.35 4.07
CA ALA A 72 -16.70 -11.22 5.36
C ALA A 72 -15.28 -11.80 5.31
N GLN A 73 -15.13 -12.98 4.69
CA GLN A 73 -13.83 -13.62 4.52
C GLN A 73 -12.88 -12.76 3.67
N LYS A 74 -13.37 -12.25 2.53
CA LYS A 74 -12.60 -11.36 1.66
C LYS A 74 -12.20 -10.06 2.38
N CYS A 75 -13.08 -9.49 3.20
CA CYS A 75 -12.75 -8.31 4.00
C CYS A 75 -11.62 -8.60 5.00
N ARG A 76 -11.61 -9.76 5.67
CA ARG A 76 -10.50 -10.14 6.56
C ARG A 76 -9.19 -10.30 5.78
N GLU A 77 -9.21 -10.98 4.63
CA GLU A 77 -8.04 -11.10 3.75
C GLU A 77 -7.48 -9.73 3.31
N ILE A 78 -8.35 -8.75 3.08
CA ILE A 78 -7.95 -7.37 2.77
C ILE A 78 -7.20 -6.76 3.96
N LEU A 79 -7.73 -6.92 5.17
CA LEU A 79 -7.15 -6.34 6.40
C LEU A 79 -5.87 -7.04 6.86
N GLU A 80 -5.59 -8.26 6.42
CA GLU A 80 -4.35 -9.00 6.73
C GLU A 80 -3.09 -8.48 5.99
N GLY A 81 -3.19 -7.46 5.14
CA GLY A 81 -2.02 -6.92 4.42
C GLY A 81 -2.14 -5.43 4.10
N GLU A 82 -1.20 -4.90 3.32
CA GLU A 82 -1.07 -3.46 3.04
C GLU A 82 -2.11 -2.95 2.03
N ALA A 83 -3.38 -2.83 2.42
CA ALA A 83 -4.39 -2.17 1.59
C ALA A 83 -4.24 -0.64 1.64
N SER A 84 -4.82 0.06 0.67
CA SER A 84 -5.02 1.51 0.85
C SER A 84 -6.08 1.76 1.93
N GLU A 85 -5.96 2.86 2.66
CA GLU A 85 -6.82 3.19 3.80
C GLU A 85 -8.29 3.33 3.35
N ALA A 86 -8.55 3.78 2.11
CA ALA A 86 -9.91 3.81 1.57
C ALA A 86 -10.51 2.39 1.37
N ILE A 87 -9.67 1.41 1.05
CA ILE A 87 -10.07 0.00 0.89
C ILE A 87 -10.22 -0.66 2.26
N GLU A 88 -9.32 -0.37 3.20
CA GLU A 88 -9.44 -0.80 4.60
C GLU A 88 -10.73 -0.27 5.22
N ALA A 89 -11.01 1.03 5.03
CA ALA A 89 -12.23 1.66 5.53
C ALA A 89 -13.49 0.95 5.03
N ARG A 90 -13.52 0.56 3.75
CA ARG A 90 -14.64 -0.21 3.18
C ARG A 90 -14.74 -1.62 3.76
N ALA A 91 -13.62 -2.31 3.92
CA ALA A 91 -13.59 -3.66 4.49
C ALA A 91 -14.08 -3.66 5.95
N HIS A 92 -13.58 -2.72 6.75
CA HIS A 92 -14.07 -2.48 8.11
C HIS A 92 -15.56 -2.12 8.13
N PHE A 93 -16.02 -1.25 7.24
CA PHE A 93 -17.45 -0.91 7.16
C PHE A 93 -18.33 -2.12 6.84
N TYR A 94 -17.93 -3.01 5.93
CA TYR A 94 -18.69 -4.24 5.70
C TYR A 94 -18.75 -5.11 6.97
N LEU A 95 -17.61 -5.32 7.64
CA LEU A 95 -17.53 -6.12 8.86
C LEU A 95 -18.25 -5.48 10.06
N SER A 96 -18.56 -4.18 10.02
CA SER A 96 -19.39 -3.53 11.05
C SER A 96 -20.89 -3.73 10.84
N THR A 97 -21.32 -4.15 9.64
CA THR A 97 -22.74 -4.41 9.38
C THR A 97 -23.22 -5.73 9.99
N LEU A 98 -24.50 -5.82 10.34
CA LEU A 98 -25.11 -7.05 10.86
C LEU A 98 -25.12 -8.21 9.86
N VAL A 99 -25.20 -7.92 8.56
CA VAL A 99 -25.35 -8.94 7.52
C VAL A 99 -24.04 -9.64 7.16
N VAL A 100 -22.91 -8.94 7.29
CA VAL A 100 -21.57 -9.45 6.95
C VAL A 100 -20.73 -9.69 8.20
N GLY A 101 -20.84 -8.79 9.18
CA GLY A 101 -20.07 -8.79 10.41
C GLY A 101 -20.41 -9.92 11.38
N SER A 102 -19.65 -9.96 12.45
CA SER A 102 -19.88 -10.88 13.57
C SER A 102 -21.24 -10.64 14.24
N ARG A 103 -21.75 -11.66 14.94
CA ARG A 103 -22.91 -11.52 15.81
C ARG A 103 -22.60 -10.66 17.04
N SER A 104 -21.34 -10.57 17.44
CA SER A 104 -20.89 -9.70 18.54
C SER A 104 -21.05 -8.22 18.16
N ALA A 105 -21.90 -7.48 18.89
CA ALA A 105 -22.04 -6.05 18.69
C ALA A 105 -20.73 -5.29 19.01
N VAL A 106 -19.96 -5.76 19.99
CA VAL A 106 -18.65 -5.17 20.34
C VAL A 106 -17.67 -5.28 19.17
N GLU A 107 -17.62 -6.44 18.51
CA GLU A 107 -16.75 -6.63 17.35
C GLU A 107 -17.19 -5.77 16.16
N ARG A 108 -18.50 -5.66 15.91
CA ARG A 108 -19.03 -4.75 14.89
C ARG A 108 -18.71 -3.28 15.21
N ALA A 109 -18.85 -2.87 16.47
CA ALA A 109 -18.53 -1.52 16.92
C ALA A 109 -17.02 -1.22 16.77
N TYR A 110 -16.15 -2.19 17.03
CA TYR A 110 -14.72 -2.08 16.75
C TYR A 110 -14.47 -1.80 15.27
N HIS A 111 -15.04 -2.61 14.37
CA HIS A 111 -14.87 -2.38 12.93
C HIS A 111 -15.47 -1.04 12.47
N ALA A 112 -16.59 -0.60 13.06
CA ALA A 112 -17.17 0.70 12.73
C ALA A 112 -16.22 1.87 13.07
N LYS A 113 -15.56 1.81 14.23
CA LYS A 113 -14.57 2.82 14.65
C LYS A 113 -13.37 2.83 13.71
N MET A 114 -12.81 1.66 13.41
CA MET A 114 -11.68 1.55 12.48
C MET A 114 -12.04 2.08 11.08
N ALA A 115 -13.28 1.90 10.62
CA ALA A 115 -13.74 2.46 9.35
C ALA A 115 -13.76 3.99 9.37
N VAL A 116 -14.16 4.62 10.49
CA VAL A 116 -14.11 6.08 10.67
C VAL A 116 -12.68 6.57 10.62
N GLU A 117 -11.79 5.98 11.43
CA GLU A 117 -10.37 6.36 11.50
C GLU A 117 -9.69 6.28 10.13
N ALA A 118 -9.95 5.20 9.38
CA ALA A 118 -9.38 5.02 8.05
C ALA A 118 -9.90 6.08 7.06
N TRP A 119 -11.19 6.44 7.10
CA TRP A 119 -11.73 7.52 6.26
C TRP A 119 -11.21 8.90 6.67
N GLU A 120 -10.99 9.17 7.95
CA GLU A 120 -10.35 10.39 8.43
C GLU A 120 -8.94 10.51 7.85
N ALA A 121 -8.14 9.44 7.88
CA ALA A 121 -6.83 9.40 7.25
C ALA A 121 -6.86 9.62 5.72
N VAL A 122 -7.94 9.23 5.05
CA VAL A 122 -8.14 9.57 3.62
C VAL A 122 -8.42 11.07 3.43
N VAL A 123 -9.24 11.67 4.29
CA VAL A 123 -9.64 13.08 4.19
C VAL A 123 -8.53 14.04 4.59
N GLU A 124 -7.76 13.70 5.63
CA GLU A 124 -6.71 14.54 6.20
C GLU A 124 -5.39 14.49 5.42
N ARG A 125 -5.25 13.53 4.50
CA ARG A 125 -4.02 13.31 3.76
C ARG A 125 -3.63 14.55 2.94
N THR A 126 -2.42 15.03 3.17
CA THR A 126 -1.79 16.09 2.37
C THR A 126 -0.97 15.45 1.25
N GLY A 127 -1.59 15.17 0.10
CA GLY A 127 -0.91 14.57 -1.05
C GLY A 127 -1.82 14.32 -2.26
N VAL A 128 -1.22 13.94 -3.40
CA VAL A 128 -1.97 13.60 -4.62
C VAL A 128 -2.53 12.18 -4.48
N SER A 129 -3.76 12.07 -3.98
CA SER A 129 -4.53 10.83 -3.99
C SER A 129 -5.40 10.77 -5.25
N TRP A 130 -5.56 9.58 -5.82
CA TRP A 130 -6.55 9.33 -6.87
C TRP A 130 -7.99 9.32 -6.33
N PHE A 131 -8.17 9.19 -5.01
CA PHE A 131 -9.50 9.17 -4.41
C PHE A 131 -10.02 10.60 -4.22
N PRO A 132 -11.19 10.98 -4.78
CA PRO A 132 -11.72 12.32 -4.65
C PRO A 132 -12.05 12.67 -3.19
N VAL A 133 -11.51 13.77 -2.67
CA VAL A 133 -11.69 14.20 -1.28
C VAL A 133 -13.17 14.43 -0.92
N ASP A 134 -13.96 14.98 -1.85
CA ASP A 134 -15.40 15.20 -1.62
C ASP A 134 -16.16 13.87 -1.50
N GLU A 135 -15.75 12.84 -2.24
CA GLU A 135 -16.30 11.50 -2.06
C GLU A 135 -15.87 10.92 -0.70
N ALA A 136 -14.62 11.13 -0.28
CA ALA A 136 -14.15 10.63 1.02
C ALA A 136 -14.93 11.25 2.17
N ARG A 137 -15.21 12.55 2.10
CA ARG A 137 -16.05 13.25 3.09
C ARG A 137 -17.48 12.72 3.13
N ARG A 138 -18.08 12.42 1.96
CA ARG A 138 -19.41 11.79 1.90
C ARG A 138 -19.41 10.42 2.56
N GLN A 139 -18.43 9.58 2.22
CA GLN A 139 -18.28 8.25 2.82
C GLN A 139 -18.07 8.34 4.35
N LEU A 140 -17.19 9.23 4.80
CA LEU A 140 -16.96 9.48 6.22
C LEU A 140 -18.25 9.86 6.97
N GLY A 141 -19.09 10.72 6.37
CA GLY A 141 -20.37 11.10 6.97
C GLY A 141 -21.35 9.92 7.13
N ILE A 142 -21.39 9.01 6.16
CA ILE A 142 -22.20 7.78 6.23
C ILE A 142 -21.67 6.86 7.33
N VAL A 143 -20.35 6.63 7.34
CA VAL A 143 -19.71 5.71 8.27
C VAL A 143 -19.77 6.22 9.72
N ARG A 144 -19.63 7.53 9.96
CA ARG A 144 -19.77 8.12 11.31
C ARG A 144 -21.14 7.86 11.91
N ARG A 145 -22.21 8.12 11.14
CA ARG A 145 -23.59 7.85 11.59
C ARG A 145 -23.78 6.37 11.92
N HIS A 146 -23.33 5.48 11.05
CA HIS A 146 -23.39 4.04 11.28
C HIS A 146 -22.60 3.62 12.54
N CYS A 147 -21.42 4.22 12.75
CA CYS A 147 -20.59 3.96 13.93
C CYS A 147 -21.27 4.39 15.22
N GLU A 148 -21.87 5.59 15.26
CA GLU A 148 -22.63 6.08 16.42
C GLU A 148 -23.77 5.10 16.79
N GLU A 149 -24.57 4.70 15.81
CA GLU A 149 -25.67 3.73 16.00
C GLU A 149 -25.16 2.37 16.50
N THR A 150 -24.09 1.86 15.90
CA THR A 150 -23.54 0.53 16.23
C THR A 150 -22.88 0.51 17.60
N VAL A 151 -22.19 1.59 17.99
CA VAL A 151 -21.57 1.72 19.30
C VAL A 151 -22.61 1.87 20.40
N ALA A 152 -23.66 2.67 20.17
CA ALA A 152 -24.77 2.80 21.13
C ALA A 152 -25.42 1.42 21.39
N PHE A 153 -25.76 0.69 20.33
CA PHE A 153 -26.33 -0.65 20.44
C PHE A 153 -25.41 -1.63 21.18
N ALA A 154 -24.09 -1.58 20.93
CA ALA A 154 -23.13 -2.43 21.65
C ALA A 154 -23.03 -2.08 23.14
N GLY A 155 -23.22 -0.80 23.50
CA GLY A 155 -23.31 -0.35 24.88
C GLY A 155 -24.54 -0.92 25.58
N ASP A 156 -25.71 -0.80 24.94
CA ASP A 156 -26.98 -1.32 25.46
C ASP A 156 -26.93 -2.85 25.69
N GLU A 157 -26.36 -3.62 24.75
CA GLU A 157 -26.19 -5.07 24.93
C GLU A 157 -25.26 -5.41 26.10
N ALA A 158 -24.19 -4.65 26.30
CA ALA A 158 -23.26 -4.88 27.40
C ALA A 158 -23.90 -4.58 28.77
N GLU A 159 -24.72 -3.54 28.87
CA GLU A 159 -25.46 -3.18 30.08
C GLU A 159 -26.50 -4.25 30.44
N LEU A 160 -27.29 -4.74 29.48
CA LEU A 160 -28.27 -5.81 29.69
C LEU A 160 -27.62 -7.12 30.17
N VAL A 161 -26.43 -7.47 29.65
CA VAL A 161 -25.69 -8.65 30.12
C VAL A 161 -25.17 -8.45 31.55
N ALA A 162 -24.76 -7.23 31.91
CA ALA A 162 -24.29 -6.91 33.26
C ALA A 162 -25.44 -6.95 34.29
N GLU A 163 -26.64 -6.50 33.93
CA GLU A 163 -27.82 -6.53 34.81
C GLU A 163 -28.43 -7.95 34.96
N GLY A 164 -28.32 -8.80 33.93
CA GLY A 164 -28.80 -10.19 33.95
C GLY A 164 -27.90 -11.18 34.70
N GLY A 165 -26.70 -10.78 35.11
CA GLY A 165 -25.73 -11.62 35.84
C GLY A 165 -26.00 -11.77 37.34
N GLY A 166 -27.07 -11.16 37.87
CA GLY A 166 -27.48 -11.22 39.27
C GLY A 166 -28.55 -12.28 39.56
N VAL A 167 -28.25 -13.56 39.35
CA VAL A 167 -29.01 -14.67 39.96
C VAL A 167 -28.04 -15.70 40.53
N ASP A 168 -27.20 -15.24 41.46
CA ASP A 168 -26.70 -16.09 42.53
C ASP A 168 -27.82 -16.25 43.57
N GLY A 169 -28.23 -17.50 43.81
CA GLY A 169 -28.99 -17.86 45.00
C GLY A 169 -30.41 -18.35 44.76
N LEU A 170 -30.56 -19.55 44.20
CA LEU A 170 -31.58 -20.47 44.72
C LEU A 170 -30.92 -21.81 45.00
N SER A 171 -30.68 -22.03 46.29
CA SER A 171 -30.42 -23.32 46.90
C SER A 171 -31.41 -24.38 46.42
N SER A 172 -30.89 -25.57 46.11
CA SER A 172 -31.40 -26.86 46.59
C SER A 172 -30.31 -27.92 46.42
#